data_AF-A0A453B8Q3-F1
#
_entry.id   AF-A0A453B8Q3-F1
#
_cell.length_a   1.000
_cell.length_b   1.000
_cell.length_c   1.000
_cell.angle_alpha   90.00
_cell.angle_beta   90.00
_cell.angle_gamma   90.00
#
_symmetry.space_group_name_H-M   'P 1'
#
loop_
_entity.id
_entity.type
_entity.pdbx_description
1 polymer ?
#
loop_
_entity_poly.entity_id
_entity_poly.type
_entity_poly.pdbx_seq_one_letter_code
_entity_poly.pdbx_strand_id
1 'polypeptide(L)' 'QVEAMLDKTICALSNVFIGSSGSTFTEDIFRLRRGWGSMSYCDEYLCQGELPNYIAELE' A
#
# COMPACT_ATOMS: atom_id res chain seq x y z
N GLN A 1 15.39 0.81 -11.70
CA GLN A 1 14.15 1.55 -12.00
C GLN A 1 13.72 2.26 -10.72
N VAL A 2 13.38 3.54 -10.78
CA VAL A 2 12.89 4.33 -9.64
C VAL A 2 11.40 4.01 -9.48
N GLU A 3 11.08 2.80 -9.02
CA GLU A 3 9.70 2.28 -9.10
C GLU A 3 8.76 2.99 -8.11
N ALA A 4 7.79 3.71 -8.68
CA ALA A 4 6.60 4.23 -8.01
C ALA A 4 6.87 4.95 -6.67
N MET A 5 8.00 5.66 -6.58
CA MET A 5 8.42 6.34 -5.34
C MET A 5 7.45 7.46 -4.94
N LEU A 6 6.86 8.15 -5.91
CA LEU A 6 5.87 9.18 -5.66
C LEU A 6 4.61 8.57 -5.05
N ASP A 7 4.10 7.50 -5.64
CA ASP A 7 2.91 6.79 -5.17
C ASP A 7 3.11 6.25 -3.75
N LYS A 8 4.25 5.58 -3.49
CA LYS A 8 4.61 5.12 -2.14
C LYS A 8 4.64 6.25 -1.12
N THR A 9 5.17 7.41 -1.52
CA THR A 9 5.25 8.59 -0.64
C THR A 9 3.86 9.15 -0.35
N ILE A 10 3.03 9.33 -1.37
CA ILE A 10 1.66 9.84 -1.21
C ILE A 10 0.84 8.89 -0.32
N CYS A 11 0.88 7.58 -0.58
CA CYS A 11 0.20 6.59 0.26
C CYS A 11 0.76 6.53 1.69
N ALA A 12 2.06 6.74 1.88
CA ALA A 12 2.66 6.77 3.22
C ALA A 12 2.26 8.03 4.03
N LEU A 13 1.87 9.11 3.36
CA LEU A 13 1.42 10.36 4.00
C LEU A 13 -0.10 10.41 4.23
N SER A 14 -0.88 9.45 3.75
CA SER A 14 -2.33 9.45 3.94
C SER A 14 -2.71 9.27 5.42
N ASN A 15 -3.90 9.72 5.83
CA ASN A 15 -4.41 9.47 7.18
C ASN A 15 -4.69 7.99 7.44
N VAL A 16 -5.17 7.28 6.43
CA VAL A 16 -5.45 5.84 6.44
C VAL A 16 -5.00 5.26 5.11
N PHE A 17 -4.41 4.07 5.14
CA PHE A 17 -3.99 3.33 3.96
C PHE A 17 -4.63 1.94 3.94
N ILE A 18 -5.24 1.58 2.81
CA ILE A 18 -5.74 0.22 2.56
C ILE A 18 -4.91 -0.37 1.43
N GLY A 19 -4.27 -1.51 1.69
CA GLY A 19 -3.42 -2.22 0.74
C GLY A 19 -3.96 -3.58 0.32
N SER A 20 -3.18 -4.33 -0.45
CA SER A 20 -3.55 -5.70 -0.88
C SER A 20 -2.54 -6.71 -0.39
N SER A 21 -3.00 -7.89 0.06
CA SER A 21 -2.12 -8.92 0.61
C SER A 21 -1.14 -9.44 -0.45
N GLY A 22 0.11 -9.68 -0.07
CA GLY A 22 1.14 -10.18 -0.99
C GLY A 22 1.74 -9.16 -1.97
N SER A 23 1.30 -7.89 -1.93
CA SER A 23 1.86 -6.81 -2.74
C SER A 23 3.12 -6.23 -2.10
N THR A 24 4.28 -6.35 -2.75
CA THR A 24 5.53 -5.72 -2.31
C THR A 24 5.40 -4.20 -2.20
N PHE A 25 4.57 -3.58 -3.04
CA PHE A 25 4.26 -2.17 -2.96
C PHE A 25 3.50 -1.80 -1.67
N THR A 26 2.53 -2.62 -1.28
CA THR A 26 1.78 -2.46 -0.02
C THR A 26 2.70 -2.61 1.20
N GLU A 27 3.56 -3.63 1.22
CA GLU A 27 4.52 -3.85 2.31
C GLU A 27 5.50 -2.69 2.47
N ASP A 28 5.96 -2.11 1.35
CA ASP A 28 6.81 -0.92 1.38
C ASP A 28 6.09 0.29 1.99
N ILE A 29 4.81 0.50 1.69
CA ILE A 29 4.03 1.59 2.28
C ILE A 29 3.87 1.40 3.79
N PHE A 30 3.52 0.19 4.25
CA PHE A 30 3.44 -0.09 5.69
C PHE A 30 4.77 0.16 6.40
N ARG A 31 5.89 -0.22 5.78
CA ARG A 31 7.24 0.04 6.30
C ARG A 31 7.53 1.54 6.38
N LEU A 32 7.19 2.32 5.35
CA LEU A 32 7.36 3.77 5.35
C LEU A 32 6.49 4.44 6.43
N ARG A 33 5.20 4.08 6.52
CA ARG A 33 4.26 4.62 7.52
C ARG A 33 4.73 4.37 8.95
N ARG A 34 5.26 3.17 9.23
CA ARG A 34 5.88 2.85 10.52
C ARG A 34 7.11 3.72 10.79
N GLY A 35 8.00 3.85 9.80
CA GLY A 35 9.23 4.64 9.92
C GLY A 35 8.98 6.14 10.10
N TRP A 36 7.91 6.67 9.49
CA TRP A 36 7.54 8.09 9.56
C TRP A 36 6.56 8.43 10.68
N GLY A 37 6.04 7.42 11.39
CA GLY A 37 5.06 7.61 12.45
C GLY A 37 3.66 8.01 11.97
N SER A 38 3.35 7.80 10.70
CA SER A 38 2.02 8.07 10.10
C SER A 38 1.08 6.87 10.12
N MET A 39 1.54 5.73 10.67
CA MET A 39 0.73 4.51 10.79
C MET A 39 -0.55 4.79 11.60
N SER A 40 -1.67 4.32 11.08
CA SER A 40 -2.99 4.41 11.70
C SER A 40 -3.47 3.03 12.15
N TYR A 41 -4.26 2.97 13.22
CA TYR A 41 -4.93 1.74 13.62
C TYR A 41 -6.02 1.30 12.63
N CYS A 42 -6.41 2.19 11.70
CA CYS A 42 -7.33 1.88 10.61
C CYS A 42 -6.62 1.38 9.33
N ASP A 43 -5.28 1.30 9.32
CA ASP A 43 -4.58 0.78 8.15
C ASP A 43 -4.84 -0.73 8.01
N GLU A 44 -5.30 -1.18 6.85
CA GLU A 44 -5.82 -2.54 6.66
C GLU A 44 -5.52 -3.12 5.28
N TYR A 45 -5.75 -4.42 5.13
CA TYR A 45 -5.73 -5.08 3.82
C TYR A 45 -7.15 -5.20 3.26
N LEU A 46 -7.32 -4.86 1.98
CA LEU A 46 -8.53 -5.13 1.22
C LEU A 46 -8.67 -6.65 1.03
N CYS A 47 -9.83 -7.19 1.42
CA CYS A 47 -10.20 -8.61 1.30
C CYS A 47 -9.16 -9.55 1.94
N GLN A 48 -9.32 -9.84 3.23
CA GLN A 48 -8.40 -10.69 3.98
C GLN A 48 -8.18 -12.06 3.30
N GLY A 49 -6.93 -12.35 2.94
CA GLY A 49 -6.53 -13.62 2.33
C GLY A 49 -6.64 -13.68 0.80
N GLU A 50 -7.15 -12.63 0.15
CA GLU A 50 -7.22 -12.57 -1.30
C GLU A 50 -5.97 -11.92 -1.89
N LEU A 51 -5.47 -12.49 -2.99
CA LEU A 51 -4.37 -11.90 -3.75
C LEU A 51 -4.92 -10.82 -4.70
N PRO A 52 -4.20 -9.70 -4.89
CA PRO A 52 -4.60 -8.70 -5.86
C PRO A 52 -4.68 -9.31 -7.27
N ASN A 53 -5.84 -9.19 -7.90
CA ASN A 53 -6.00 -9.49 -9.31
C ASN A 53 -5.36 -8.33 -10.11
N TYR A 54 -4.13 -8.54 -10.57
CA TYR A 54 -3.34 -7.53 -11.29
C TYR A 54 -3.80 -7.31 -12.74
N ILE A 55 -4.79 -8.06 -13.22
CA ILE A 55 -5.38 -7.85 -14.53
C ILE A 55 -6.41 -6.71 -14.42
N ALA A 56 -5.91 -5.48 -14.43
CA ALA A 56 -6.72 -4.39 -14.96
C ALA A 56 -6.75 -4.60 -16.48
N GLU A 57 -7.84 -5.15 -17.00
CA GLU A 57 -8.11 -5.04 -18.44
C GLU A 57 -8.15 -3.53 -18.75
N LEU A 58 -7.09 -3.05 -19.40
CA LEU A 58 -7.09 -1.75 -20.05
C LEU A 58 -8.06 -1.87 -21.22
N GLU A 59 -9.30 -1.41 -21.05
CA GLU A 59 -10.11 -0.96 -22.19
C GLU A 59 -9.50 0.31 -22.81
#